data_AF-A0A6N9QD39-F1
#
_entry.id   AF-A0A6N9QD39-F1
#
_cell.length_a   1.000
_cell.length_b   1.000
_cell.length_c   1.000
_cell.angle_alpha   90.00
_cell.angle_beta   90.00
_cell.angle_gamma   90.00
#
_symmetry.space_group_name_H-M   'P 1'
#
loop_
_entity.id
_entity.type
_entity.pdbx_description
1 polymer ?
#
loop_
_entity_poly.entity_id
_entity_poly.type
_entity_poly.pdbx_seq_one_letter_code
_entity_poly.pdbx_strand_id
1 'polypeptide(L)'
;MGNSMEYYLSKGFDEKMAAYYASGRKKILAVEPNPNFTLTLHFDNGESRSLDMRSTLQKGTVFEPFMQYDNFKRVYVDDCNCVAWDIDPNVDSDEVWSNKVDLCPDCCYVDSIPI
;
A
#
# COMPACT_ATOMS: atom_id res chain seq x y z
N MET A 1 -21.46 8.74 3.79
CA MET A 1 -21.89 7.80 4.85
C MET A 1 -21.54 6.40 4.36
N GLY A 2 -20.67 5.68 5.09
CA GLY A 2 -20.36 4.28 4.78
C GLY A 2 -21.55 3.38 5.07
N ASN A 3 -21.67 2.27 4.35
CA ASN A 3 -22.64 1.24 4.72
C ASN A 3 -22.17 0.52 6.01
N SER A 4 -23.08 -0.20 6.68
CA SER A 4 -22.74 -0.95 7.88
C SER A 4 -21.80 -2.14 7.59
N MET A 5 -21.14 -2.66 8.62
CA MET A 5 -20.34 -3.87 8.50
C MET A 5 -21.16 -5.07 7.99
N GLU A 6 -22.40 -5.24 8.49
CA GLU A 6 -23.35 -6.27 8.03
C GLU A 6 -23.62 -6.17 6.53
N TYR A 7 -23.73 -4.95 5.99
CA TYR A 7 -23.89 -4.75 4.56
C TYR A 7 -22.70 -5.31 3.80
N TYR A 8 -21.46 -4.98 4.18
CA TYR A 8 -20.27 -5.46 3.45
C TYR A 8 -20.07 -6.97 3.59
N LEU A 9 -20.31 -7.54 4.77
CA LEU A 9 -20.32 -8.99 4.96
C LEU A 9 -21.35 -9.67 4.04
N SER A 10 -22.56 -9.09 3.90
CA SER A 10 -23.60 -9.62 2.98
C SER A 10 -23.20 -9.58 1.51
N LYS A 11 -22.21 -8.74 1.16
CA LYS A 11 -21.63 -8.65 -0.20
C LYS A 11 -20.42 -9.56 -0.41
N GLY A 12 -20.04 -10.36 0.58
CA GLY A 12 -18.95 -11.34 0.47
C GLY A 12 -17.57 -10.79 0.82
N PHE A 13 -17.48 -9.61 1.43
CA PHE A 13 -16.21 -9.11 1.96
C PHE A 13 -15.81 -9.91 3.20
N ASP A 14 -14.51 -10.12 3.40
CA ASP A 14 -14.01 -10.62 4.68
C ASP A 14 -14.22 -9.61 5.81
N GLU A 15 -14.10 -10.08 7.05
CA GLU A 15 -14.38 -9.30 8.25
C GLU A 15 -13.51 -8.03 8.35
N LYS A 16 -12.22 -8.13 7.99
CA LYS A 16 -11.30 -7.00 8.10
C LYS A 16 -11.62 -5.92 7.07
N MET A 17 -11.85 -6.33 5.83
CA MET A 17 -12.26 -5.41 4.76
C MET A 17 -13.64 -4.80 5.04
N ALA A 18 -14.60 -5.60 5.53
CA ALA A 18 -15.92 -5.10 5.91
C ALA A 18 -15.84 -4.05 7.03
N ALA A 19 -15.04 -4.30 8.06
CA ALA A 19 -14.80 -3.34 9.14
C ALA A 19 -14.12 -2.07 8.64
N TYR A 20 -13.11 -2.20 7.78
CA TYR A 20 -12.44 -1.07 7.16
C TYR A 20 -13.41 -0.15 6.40
N TYR A 21 -14.19 -0.70 5.47
CA TYR A 21 -15.14 0.11 4.68
C TYR A 21 -16.27 0.70 5.53
N ALA A 22 -16.74 -0.02 6.55
CA ALA A 22 -17.72 0.50 7.50
C ALA A 22 -17.17 1.70 8.31
N SER A 23 -15.86 1.70 8.62
CA SER A 23 -15.16 2.80 9.29
C SER A 23 -14.79 3.97 8.36
N GLY A 24 -15.10 3.86 7.07
CA GLY A 24 -14.69 4.79 6.02
C GLY A 24 -13.28 4.54 5.50
N ARG A 25 -13.07 4.85 4.22
CA ARG A 25 -11.75 4.70 3.57
C ARG A 25 -10.74 5.67 4.18
N LYS A 26 -9.47 5.26 4.21
CA LYS A 26 -8.36 6.05 4.74
C LYS A 26 -7.40 6.38 3.60
N LYS A 27 -6.96 7.62 3.53
CA LYS A 27 -6.02 8.06 2.50
C LYS A 27 -4.60 8.01 3.04
N ILE A 28 -3.68 7.49 2.25
CA ILE A 28 -2.25 7.52 2.57
C ILE A 28 -1.73 8.91 2.21
N LEU A 29 -1.17 9.61 3.19
CA LEU A 29 -0.59 10.94 3.04
C LEU A 29 0.92 10.89 2.84
N ALA A 30 1.59 9.93 3.46
CA ALA A 30 3.02 9.75 3.35
C ALA A 30 3.42 8.29 3.59
N VAL A 31 4.58 7.92 3.06
CA VAL A 31 5.20 6.61 3.24
C VAL A 31 6.69 6.78 3.52
N GLU A 32 7.20 6.03 4.49
CA GLU A 32 8.63 6.00 4.82
C GLU A 32 9.14 4.54 4.76
N PRO A 33 10.20 4.26 3.98
CA PRO A 33 10.80 2.94 3.92
C PRO A 33 11.73 2.69 5.11
N ASN A 34 11.71 1.46 5.63
CA ASN A 34 12.61 1.02 6.71
C ASN A 34 13.63 -0.02 6.20
N PRO A 35 14.86 -0.09 6.77
CA PRO A 35 15.91 -1.03 6.36
C PRO A 35 15.56 -2.53 6.43
N ASN A 36 14.54 -2.89 7.19
CA ASN A 36 14.03 -4.26 7.35
C ASN A 36 12.91 -4.61 6.36
N PHE A 37 12.70 -3.80 5.31
CA PHE A 37 11.64 -3.94 4.31
C PHE A 37 10.22 -3.82 4.88
N THR A 38 10.05 -3.01 5.93
CA THR A 38 8.73 -2.52 6.35
C THR A 38 8.51 -1.10 5.84
N LEU A 39 7.26 -0.71 5.66
CA LEU A 39 6.85 0.66 5.36
C LEU A 39 6.12 1.25 6.55
N THR A 40 6.48 2.48 6.92
CA THR A 40 5.67 3.31 7.81
C THR A 40 4.71 4.11 6.95
N LEU A 41 3.41 3.93 7.16
CA LEU A 41 2.34 4.58 6.43
C LEU A 41 1.65 5.61 7.33
N HIS A 42 1.48 6.83 6.84
CA HIS A 42 0.76 7.89 7.54
C HIS A 42 -0.58 8.15 6.86
N PHE A 43 -1.67 8.08 7.62
CA PHE A 43 -3.02 8.21 7.09
C PHE A 43 -3.67 9.56 7.45
N ASP A 44 -4.68 9.95 6.67
CA ASP A 44 -5.44 11.19 6.83
C ASP A 44 -6.23 11.31 8.15
N ASN A 45 -6.48 10.19 8.82
CA ASN A 45 -7.07 10.16 10.15
C ASN A 45 -6.04 10.34 11.29
N GLY A 46 -4.77 10.59 10.96
CA GLY A 46 -3.69 10.76 11.93
C GLY A 46 -3.05 9.45 12.41
N GLU A 47 -3.52 8.29 11.94
CA GLU A 47 -2.89 7.01 12.27
C GLU A 47 -1.55 6.85 11.53
N SER A 48 -0.58 6.27 12.23
CA SER A 48 0.64 5.75 11.62
C SER A 48 0.67 4.23 11.79
N ARG A 49 0.97 3.51 10.72
CA ARG A 49 0.88 2.04 10.68
C ARG A 49 2.11 1.45 10.00
N SER A 50 2.52 0.26 10.43
CA SER A 50 3.63 -0.49 9.86
C SER A 50 3.11 -1.59 8.93
N LEU A 51 3.55 -1.58 7.68
CA LEU A 51 3.26 -2.62 6.68
C LEU A 51 4.52 -3.45 6.42
N ASP A 52 4.43 -4.77 6.59
CA ASP A 52 5.54 -5.69 6.32
C ASP A 52 5.49 -6.17 4.87
N MET A 53 6.52 -5.83 4.08
CA MET A 53 6.57 -6.18 2.65
C MET A 53 7.35 -7.48 2.38
N ARG A 54 7.97 -8.10 3.39
CA ARG A 54 8.91 -9.23 3.18
C ARG A 54 8.25 -10.43 2.49
N SER A 55 6.99 -10.70 2.78
CA SER A 55 6.23 -11.77 2.12
C SER A 55 5.86 -11.43 0.68
N THR A 56 5.80 -10.16 0.31
CA THR A 56 5.46 -9.67 -1.04
C THR A 56 6.70 -9.56 -1.94
N LEU A 57 7.87 -9.28 -1.36
CA LEU A 57 9.16 -9.18 -2.05
C LEU A 57 9.71 -10.56 -2.43
N GLN A 58 9.15 -11.17 -3.48
CA GLN A 58 9.55 -12.50 -3.96
C GLN A 58 10.07 -12.48 -5.40
N LYS A 59 10.98 -13.41 -5.70
CA LYS A 59 11.45 -13.63 -7.08
C LYS A 59 10.32 -14.12 -7.99
N GLY A 60 10.35 -13.71 -9.25
CA GLY A 60 9.32 -14.02 -10.25
C GLY A 60 8.04 -13.21 -10.11
N THR A 61 8.03 -12.19 -9.23
CA THR A 61 6.90 -11.27 -9.05
C THR A 61 7.26 -9.88 -9.56
N VAL A 62 6.25 -9.02 -9.74
CA VAL A 62 6.45 -7.60 -10.06
C VAL A 62 7.28 -6.86 -9.01
N PHE A 63 7.39 -7.41 -7.79
CA PHE A 63 8.15 -6.82 -6.69
C PHE A 63 9.62 -7.26 -6.61
N GLU A 64 10.06 -8.19 -7.47
CA GLU A 64 11.44 -8.68 -7.48
C GLU A 64 12.51 -7.57 -7.52
N PRO A 65 12.36 -6.48 -8.32
CA PRO A 65 13.35 -5.40 -8.35
C PRO A 65 13.56 -4.71 -6.99
N PHE A 66 12.52 -4.68 -6.15
CA PHE A 66 12.53 -4.03 -4.84
C PHE A 66 13.02 -4.94 -3.71
N MET A 67 13.44 -6.17 -4.02
CA MET A 67 14.22 -6.99 -3.07
C MET A 67 15.59 -6.35 -2.75
N GLN A 68 16.07 -5.45 -3.61
CA GLN A 68 17.22 -4.62 -3.33
C GLN A 68 16.78 -3.35 -2.58
N TYR A 69 17.37 -3.10 -1.41
CA TYR A 69 16.94 -1.99 -0.57
C TYR A 69 17.08 -0.62 -1.25
N ASP A 70 18.08 -0.42 -2.11
CA ASP A 70 18.24 0.83 -2.85
C ASP A 70 17.11 1.11 -3.83
N ASN A 71 16.43 0.07 -4.33
CA ASN A 71 15.20 0.22 -5.11
C ASN A 71 13.98 0.38 -4.18
N PHE A 72 13.90 -0.43 -3.12
CA PHE A 72 12.80 -0.36 -2.16
C PHE A 72 12.66 1.02 -1.50
N LYS A 73 13.77 1.66 -1.15
CA LYS A 73 13.74 2.96 -0.46
C LYS A 73 13.28 4.12 -1.35
N ARG A 74 13.10 3.90 -2.66
CA ARG A 74 12.56 4.89 -3.61
C ARG A 74 11.03 4.92 -3.62
N VAL A 75 10.38 4.28 -2.66
CA VAL A 75 8.91 4.30 -2.50
C VAL A 75 8.39 5.73 -2.42
N TYR A 76 7.22 5.97 -3.01
CA TYR A 76 6.52 7.24 -2.93
C TYR A 76 5.00 7.04 -2.84
N VAL A 77 4.28 8.11 -2.47
CA VAL A 77 2.81 8.17 -2.63
C VAL A 77 2.52 8.88 -3.95
N ASP A 78 1.76 8.25 -4.83
CA ASP A 78 1.39 8.84 -6.11
C ASP A 78 0.14 9.73 -6.04
N ASP A 79 -0.23 10.33 -7.17
CA ASP A 79 -1.38 11.22 -7.29
C ASP A 79 -2.74 10.54 -6.99
N CYS A 80 -2.78 9.21 -6.99
CA CYS A 80 -3.94 8.40 -6.64
C CYS A 80 -3.96 7.99 -5.15
N ASN A 81 -3.02 8.50 -4.35
CA ASN A 81 -2.77 8.09 -2.96
C ASN A 81 -2.39 6.60 -2.81
N CYS A 82 -1.84 5.99 -3.85
CA CYS A 82 -1.26 4.65 -3.80
C CYS A 82 0.20 4.70 -3.36
N VAL A 83 0.65 3.67 -2.67
CA VAL A 83 2.08 3.45 -2.42
C VAL A 83 2.68 2.84 -3.68
N ALA A 84 3.67 3.50 -4.27
CA ALA A 84 4.21 3.13 -5.56
C ALA A 84 5.74 3.16 -5.62
N TRP A 85 6.27 2.47 -6.62
CA TRP A 85 7.67 2.48 -7.03
C TRP A 85 7.77 2.50 -8.54
N ASP A 86 8.87 3.07 -9.02
CA ASP A 86 9.33 2.92 -10.40
C ASP A 86 10.42 1.85 -10.44
N ILE A 87 10.29 0.88 -11.35
CA ILE A 87 11.26 -0.19 -11.56
C ILE A 87 12.59 0.42 -11.97
N ASP A 88 12.61 1.18 -13.07
CA ASP A 88 13.74 2.03 -13.50
C ASP A 88 13.41 3.51 -13.22
N PRO A 89 14.19 4.19 -12.36
CA PRO A 89 13.96 5.61 -12.06
C PRO A 89 14.24 6.56 -13.24
N ASN A 90 14.83 6.07 -14.35
CA ASN A 90 15.11 6.87 -15.54
C ASN A 90 14.03 6.75 -16.61
N VAL A 91 12.99 5.95 -16.37
CA VAL A 91 11.85 5.76 -17.27
C VAL A 91 10.65 6.50 -16.70
N ASP A 92 9.99 7.30 -17.53
CA ASP A 92 8.76 7.99 -17.16
C ASP A 92 7.61 6.99 -17.04
N SER A 93 7.14 6.77 -15.82
CA SER A 93 6.06 5.84 -15.48
C SER A 93 4.68 6.32 -15.94
N ASP A 94 4.50 7.61 -16.26
CA ASP A 94 3.26 8.13 -16.82
C ASP A 94 3.14 7.83 -18.32
N GLU A 95 4.28 7.65 -19.01
CA GLU A 95 4.34 7.20 -20.40
C GLU A 95 4.43 5.67 -20.51
N VAL A 96 5.24 5.03 -19.65
CA VAL A 96 5.50 3.59 -19.66
C VAL A 96 4.90 2.95 -18.41
N TRP A 97 3.61 2.65 -18.46
CA TRP A 97 2.86 2.15 -17.31
C TRP A 97 3.45 0.86 -16.70
N SER A 98 4.06 -0.02 -17.51
CA SER A 98 4.70 -1.24 -17.01
C SER A 98 5.95 -1.00 -16.15
N ASN A 99 6.46 0.24 -16.08
CA ASN A 99 7.56 0.63 -15.20
C ASN A 99 7.08 0.87 -13.76
N LYS A 100 5.78 1.09 -13.54
CA LYS A 100 5.22 1.41 -12.23
C LYS A 100 4.67 0.17 -11.55
N VAL A 101 4.97 0.03 -10.27
CA VAL A 101 4.39 -0.99 -9.40
C VAL A 101 3.78 -0.30 -8.19
N ASP A 102 2.48 -0.50 -7.98
CA ASP A 102 1.73 0.10 -6.90
C ASP A 102 1.06 -0.94 -5.99
N LEU A 103 0.69 -0.49 -4.79
CA LEU A 103 -0.11 -1.25 -3.85
C LEU A 103 -1.49 -0.63 -3.72
N CYS A 104 -2.50 -1.49 -3.63
CA CYS A 104 -3.85 -1.07 -3.31
C CYS A 104 -3.87 -0.35 -1.94
N PRO A 105 -4.31 0.92 -1.86
CA PRO A 105 -4.25 1.71 -0.62
C PRO A 105 -5.17 1.14 0.47
N ASP A 106 -6.28 0.53 0.08
CA ASP A 106 -7.20 -0.11 1.01
C ASP A 106 -6.54 -1.36 1.66
N CYS A 107 -5.80 -2.16 0.88
CA CYS A 107 -5.03 -3.29 1.41
C CYS A 107 -3.89 -2.81 2.32
N CYS A 108 -3.19 -1.73 1.97
CA CYS A 108 -2.15 -1.15 2.81
C CYS A 108 -2.66 -0.82 4.23
N TYR A 109 -3.89 -0.33 4.38
CA TYR A 109 -4.47 -0.09 5.69
C TYR A 109 -4.85 -1.39 6.41
N VAL A 110 -5.50 -2.32 5.70
CA VAL A 110 -6.02 -3.57 6.27
C VAL A 110 -4.91 -4.53 6.70
N ASP A 111 -3.82 -4.59 5.95
CA ASP A 111 -2.71 -5.51 6.18
C ASP A 111 -1.63 -4.93 7.10
N SER A 112 -1.61 -3.61 7.30
CA SER A 112 -0.69 -2.96 8.25
C SER A 112 -1.18 -3.04 9.69
N ILE A 113 -0.25 -2.85 10.63
CA ILE A 113 -0.52 -2.82 12.08
C ILE A 113 -0.30 -1.41 12.65
N PRO A 114 -1.08 -0.94 13.64
CA PRO A 114 -0.80 0.32 14.33
C PRO A 114 0.59 0.32 14.98
N ILE A 115 1.23 1.50 15.02
CA ILE A 115 2.50 1.75 15.73
C ILE A 115 2.23 2.39 17.08
#